data_AF-A0A7X9C242-F1
#
_entry.id   AF-A0A7X9C242-F1
#
_cell.length_a   1.000
_cell.length_b   1.000
_cell.length_c   1.000
_cell.angle_alpha   90.00
_cell.angle_beta   90.00
_cell.angle_gamma   90.00
#
_symmetry.space_group_name_H-M   'P 1'
#
loop_
_entity.id
_entity.type
_entity.pdbx_description
1 polymer ?
#
loop_
_entity_poly.entity_id
_entity_poly.type
_entity_poly.pdbx_seq_one_letter_code
_entity_poly.pdbx_strand_id
1 'polypeptide(L)'
;MNEINVISVFMNDQKIGRIALTPDFLCAFEYDPAYLMSGHSISPFILPLKQEVFIAKRIPFNGGFGVFDDSLPDGWGNFILDRYLRSKGQDPDRLTILQRLALIGSTGRGALEYRPDYSESSEDEIIDLNHLANEIEKIITTDYDGDSLDKLYQFAGSSGGARPKVFIKIEDKEWLVKFKATMDPENV
;
A
#
# COMPACT_ATOMS: atom_id res chain seq x y z
N MET A 1 -10.79 12.76 -2.68
CA MET A 1 -10.10 12.61 -1.39
C MET A 1 -9.62 13.96 -0.85
N ASN A 2 -9.59 14.13 0.47
CA ASN A 2 -9.10 15.36 1.12
C ASN A 2 -7.61 15.57 0.85
N GLU A 3 -7.17 16.82 0.93
CA GLU A 3 -5.76 17.19 0.86
C GLU A 3 -5.02 16.65 2.09
N ILE A 4 -3.84 16.06 1.87
CA ILE A 4 -2.96 15.56 2.92
C ILE A 4 -1.61 16.24 2.75
N ASN A 5 -1.20 17.02 3.76
CA ASN A 5 0.05 17.76 3.74
C ASN A 5 1.21 17.01 4.42
N VAL A 6 0.88 16.11 5.36
CA VAL A 6 1.85 15.35 6.15
C VAL A 6 1.29 13.95 6.44
N ILE A 7 2.15 12.94 6.33
CA ILE A 7 1.93 11.59 6.84
C ILE A 7 2.83 11.37 8.06
N SER A 8 2.27 10.98 9.19
CA SER A 8 3.05 10.44 10.31
C SER A 8 3.30 8.96 10.06
N VAL A 9 4.56 8.54 10.24
CA VAL A 9 4.96 7.14 10.05
C VAL A 9 5.15 6.50 11.41
N PHE A 10 4.60 5.30 11.58
CA PHE A 10 4.68 4.50 12.80
C PHE A 10 5.31 3.15 12.51
N MET A 11 5.88 2.54 13.55
CA MET A 11 6.37 1.18 13.54
C MET A 11 6.12 0.57 14.91
N ASN A 12 5.33 -0.51 14.98
CA ASN A 12 4.89 -1.13 16.25
C ASN A 12 4.30 -0.08 17.22
N ASP A 13 3.33 0.72 16.77
CA ASP A 13 2.70 1.84 17.49
C ASP A 13 3.63 2.99 17.92
N GLN A 14 4.94 2.90 17.70
CA GLN A 14 5.87 3.99 17.96
C GLN A 14 5.96 4.90 16.74
N LYS A 15 5.74 6.20 16.94
CA LYS A 15 5.97 7.19 15.88
C LYS A 15 7.46 7.27 15.56
N ILE A 16 7.82 6.95 14.31
CA ILE A 16 9.21 6.97 13.87
C ILE A 16 9.59 8.27 13.17
N GLY A 17 8.61 8.98 12.61
CA GLY A 17 8.88 10.19 11.85
C GLY A 17 7.66 10.71 11.09
N ARG A 18 7.92 11.58 10.12
CA ARG A 18 6.87 12.12 9.25
C ARG A 18 7.40 12.38 7.84
N ILE A 19 6.50 12.27 6.86
CA ILE A 19 6.74 12.54 5.45
C ILE A 19 5.87 13.72 5.03
N ALA A 20 6.44 14.64 4.25
CA ALA A 20 5.75 15.72 3.57
C ALA A 20 6.23 15.82 2.11
N LEU A 21 5.56 16.62 1.29
CA LEU A 21 6.02 16.93 -0.06
C LEU A 21 6.67 18.31 -0.12
N THR A 22 7.78 18.41 -0.83
CA THR A 22 8.36 19.70 -1.24
C THR A 22 7.51 20.33 -2.35
N PRO A 23 7.71 21.63 -2.66
CA PRO A 23 7.05 22.27 -3.81
C PRO A 23 7.31 21.58 -5.15
N ASP A 24 8.45 20.88 -5.26
CA ASP A 24 8.82 20.10 -6.45
C ASP A 24 8.25 18.67 -6.41
N PHE A 25 7.31 18.35 -5.51
CA PHE A 25 6.75 17.00 -5.35
C PHE A 25 7.83 15.93 -5.09
N LEU A 26 8.79 16.24 -4.21
CA LEU A 26 9.73 15.27 -3.65
C LEU A 26 9.33 14.98 -2.19
N CYS A 27 9.45 13.73 -1.76
CA CYS A 27 9.26 13.37 -0.37
C CYS A 27 10.38 13.96 0.49
N ALA A 28 9.98 14.69 1.52
CA ALA A 28 10.83 15.08 2.63
C ALA A 28 10.47 14.22 3.84
N PHE A 29 11.44 13.56 4.43
CA PHE A 29 11.27 12.76 5.64
C PHE A 29 12.15 13.28 6.76
N GLU A 30 11.63 13.27 7.99
CA GLU A 30 12.44 13.44 9.19
C GLU A 30 12.01 12.45 10.27
N TYR A 31 13.00 11.99 11.04
CA TYR A 31 12.75 11.15 12.20
C TYR A 31 12.11 11.95 13.34
N ASP A 32 11.27 11.27 14.12
CA ASP A 32 10.72 11.84 15.34
C ASP A 32 11.83 12.00 16.40
N PRO A 33 11.93 13.13 17.10
CA PRO A 33 12.96 13.35 18.12
C PRO A 33 12.98 12.25 19.20
N ALA A 34 11.83 11.70 19.58
CA ALA A 34 11.78 10.63 20.56
C ALA A 34 12.35 9.32 20.01
N TYR A 35 12.08 9.03 18.73
CA TYR A 35 12.61 7.86 18.04
C TYR A 35 14.13 7.93 17.85
N LEU A 36 14.70 9.11 17.62
CA LEU A 36 16.15 9.29 17.49
C LEU A 36 16.95 8.88 18.74
N MET A 37 16.34 8.90 19.93
CA MET A 37 17.04 8.59 21.19
C MET A 37 17.34 7.10 21.37
N SER A 38 16.51 6.22 20.83
CA SER A 38 16.57 4.78 21.10
C SER A 38 16.20 3.88 19.92
N GLY A 39 15.76 4.46 18.81
CA GLY A 39 15.35 3.73 17.62
C GLY A 39 16.53 3.26 16.77
N HIS A 40 16.20 2.73 15.60
CA HIS A 40 17.16 2.36 14.58
C HIS A 40 16.75 2.94 13.23
N SER A 41 17.71 3.09 12.32
CA SER A 41 17.39 3.50 10.96
C SER A 41 16.47 2.47 10.28
N ILE A 42 15.45 2.96 9.55
CA ILE A 42 14.59 2.12 8.70
C ILE A 42 15.19 1.89 7.31
N SER A 43 16.20 2.68 6.93
CA SER A 43 16.94 2.55 5.67
C SER A 43 18.35 3.11 5.87
N PRO A 44 19.31 2.32 6.40
CA PRO A 44 20.59 2.85 6.88
C PRO A 44 21.41 3.65 5.87
N PHE A 45 21.28 3.33 4.58
CA PHE A 45 22.00 4.01 3.50
C PHE A 45 21.34 5.29 3.01
N ILE A 46 20.02 5.39 3.11
CA ILE A 46 19.24 6.51 2.53
C ILE A 46 18.72 7.44 3.62
N LEU A 47 18.26 6.86 4.74
CA LEU A 47 17.73 7.52 5.92
C LEU A 47 18.54 7.09 7.16
N PRO A 48 19.84 7.41 7.27
CA PRO A 48 20.59 7.14 8.50
C PRO A 48 19.90 7.81 9.70
N LEU A 49 19.99 7.21 10.89
CA LEU A 49 19.31 7.72 12.10
C LEU A 49 19.99 9.03 12.57
N LYS A 50 19.52 10.16 12.04
CA LYS A 50 20.07 11.50 12.29
C LYS A 50 18.96 12.53 12.36
N GLN A 51 19.23 13.60 13.11
CA GLN A 51 18.33 14.75 13.24
C GLN A 51 18.50 15.70 12.05
N GLU A 52 17.89 15.36 10.93
CA GLU A 52 17.85 16.20 9.72
C GLU A 52 16.61 15.89 8.88
N VAL A 53 16.31 16.78 7.92
CA VAL A 53 15.31 16.53 6.89
C VAL A 53 15.99 15.90 5.68
N PHE A 54 15.60 14.68 5.35
CA PHE A 54 16.03 13.98 4.16
C PHE A 54 15.11 14.32 3.01
N ILE A 55 15.66 14.67 1.85
CA ILE A 55 14.89 14.92 0.63
C ILE A 55 15.19 13.80 -0.37
N ALA A 56 14.12 13.17 -0.86
CA ALA A 56 14.20 12.11 -1.86
C ALA A 56 14.76 12.62 -3.19
N LYS A 57 15.42 11.73 -3.93
CA LYS A 57 15.82 11.99 -5.32
C LYS A 57 14.65 11.69 -6.25
N ARG A 58 14.58 12.40 -7.38
CA ARG A 58 13.55 12.13 -8.40
C ARG A 58 13.59 10.69 -8.92
N ILE A 59 14.77 10.10 -9.06
CA ILE A 59 14.97 8.73 -9.57
C ILE A 59 15.65 7.92 -8.47
N PRO A 60 15.28 6.63 -8.27
CA PRO A 60 14.40 5.80 -9.12
C PRO A 60 12.91 5.81 -8.74
N PHE A 61 12.55 6.42 -7.62
CA PHE A 61 11.23 6.30 -6.99
C PHE A 61 10.29 7.47 -7.29
N ASN A 62 10.47 8.16 -8.43
CA ASN A 62 9.69 9.33 -8.82
C ASN A 62 9.61 10.47 -7.77
N GLY A 63 10.60 10.57 -6.89
CA GLY A 63 10.58 11.51 -5.76
C GLY A 63 10.15 10.90 -4.43
N GLY A 64 9.99 9.58 -4.35
CA GLY A 64 9.79 8.81 -3.11
C GLY A 64 11.09 8.28 -2.49
N PHE A 65 10.94 7.61 -1.36
CA PHE A 65 12.01 6.80 -0.75
C PHE A 65 11.62 5.33 -0.89
N GLY A 66 12.57 4.49 -1.32
CA GLY A 66 12.31 3.05 -1.52
C GLY A 66 11.65 2.37 -0.32
N VAL A 67 12.03 2.73 0.90
CA VAL A 67 11.44 2.15 2.12
C VAL A 67 9.94 2.43 2.29
N PHE A 68 9.44 3.56 1.80
CA PHE A 68 8.01 3.90 1.82
C PHE A 68 7.32 3.39 0.56
N ASP A 69 8.01 3.44 -0.60
CA ASP A 69 7.51 2.89 -1.86
C ASP A 69 7.31 1.38 -1.80
N ASP A 70 8.11 0.65 -1.01
CA ASP A 70 7.91 -0.78 -0.74
C ASP A 70 6.58 -1.06 -0.02
N SER A 71 5.98 -0.05 0.61
CA SER A 71 4.63 -0.10 1.18
C SER A 71 3.54 0.37 0.21
N LEU A 72 3.87 0.69 -1.04
CA LEU A 72 2.86 1.05 -2.03
C LEU A 72 2.47 -0.18 -2.86
N PRO A 73 1.24 -0.20 -3.40
CA PRO A 73 0.84 -1.22 -4.35
C PRO A 73 1.72 -1.16 -5.61
N ASP A 74 2.00 -2.33 -6.19
CA ASP A 74 2.66 -2.47 -7.50
C ASP A 74 1.62 -2.96 -8.53
N GLY A 75 2.01 -3.45 -9.72
CA GLY A 75 1.12 -3.76 -10.85
C GLY A 75 -0.28 -4.30 -10.51
N TRP A 76 -0.39 -5.40 -9.76
CA TRP A 76 -1.70 -5.95 -9.37
C TRP A 76 -2.46 -5.05 -8.40
N GLY A 77 -1.79 -4.58 -7.34
CA GLY A 77 -2.42 -3.74 -6.34
C GLY A 77 -2.82 -2.37 -6.89
N ASN A 78 -2.03 -1.76 -7.78
CA ASN A 78 -2.37 -0.54 -8.50
C ASN A 78 -3.59 -0.77 -9.42
N PHE A 79 -3.65 -1.91 -10.11
CA PHE A 79 -4.82 -2.24 -10.93
C PHE A 79 -6.12 -2.32 -10.11
N ILE A 80 -6.08 -2.97 -8.95
CA ILE A 80 -7.24 -3.06 -8.04
C ILE A 80 -7.58 -1.70 -7.44
N LEU A 81 -6.57 -0.95 -6.94
CA LEU A 81 -6.76 0.39 -6.38
C LEU A 81 -7.36 1.35 -7.41
N ASP A 82 -6.87 1.35 -8.64
CA ASP A 82 -7.36 2.20 -9.72
C ASP A 82 -8.83 1.90 -10.04
N ARG A 83 -9.21 0.62 -10.11
CA ARG A 83 -10.61 0.22 -10.31
C ARG A 83 -11.49 0.64 -9.14
N TYR A 84 -11.03 0.39 -7.92
CA TYR A 84 -11.75 0.78 -6.70
C TYR A 84 -11.94 2.30 -6.65
N LEU A 85 -10.91 3.10 -6.90
CA LEU A 85 -11.03 4.56 -6.91
C LEU A 85 -12.00 5.04 -7.99
N ARG A 86 -11.91 4.48 -9.21
CA ARG A 86 -12.82 4.82 -10.31
C ARG A 86 -14.27 4.45 -10.01
N SER A 87 -14.53 3.32 -9.35
CA SER A 87 -15.89 2.93 -8.94
C SER A 87 -16.48 3.89 -7.90
N LYS A 88 -15.63 4.54 -7.08
CA LYS A 88 -16.02 5.63 -6.18
C LYS A 88 -15.98 7.02 -6.83
N GLY A 89 -15.83 7.12 -8.16
CA GLY A 89 -15.79 8.38 -8.89
C GLY A 89 -14.53 9.22 -8.66
N GLN A 90 -13.44 8.60 -8.20
CA GLN A 90 -12.16 9.25 -7.95
C GLN A 90 -11.16 8.95 -9.07
N ASP A 91 -10.34 9.93 -9.40
CA ASP A 91 -9.29 9.80 -10.42
C ASP A 91 -7.96 9.36 -9.76
N PRO A 92 -7.49 8.11 -10.00
CA PRO A 92 -6.26 7.58 -9.40
C PRO A 92 -5.00 8.37 -9.77
N ASP A 93 -4.98 9.01 -10.94
CA ASP A 93 -3.80 9.74 -11.44
C ASP A 93 -3.57 11.06 -10.68
N ARG A 94 -4.58 11.52 -9.94
CA ARG A 94 -4.52 12.75 -9.13
C ARG A 94 -4.01 12.51 -7.71
N LEU A 95 -3.81 11.25 -7.31
CA LEU A 95 -3.37 10.92 -5.97
C LEU A 95 -1.88 11.22 -5.79
N THR A 96 -1.57 11.97 -4.75
CA THR A 96 -0.19 12.14 -4.30
C THR A 96 0.31 10.88 -3.59
N ILE A 97 1.63 10.75 -3.45
CA ILE A 97 2.22 9.68 -2.63
C ILE A 97 1.72 9.71 -1.17
N LEU A 98 1.48 10.90 -0.60
CA LEU A 98 0.94 11.01 0.76
C LEU A 98 -0.46 10.40 0.85
N GLN A 99 -1.30 10.69 -0.15
CA GLN A 99 -2.62 10.11 -0.27
C GLN A 99 -2.60 8.60 -0.47
N ARG A 100 -1.66 8.09 -1.28
CA ARG A 100 -1.48 6.64 -1.46
C ARG A 100 -1.03 5.98 -0.15
N LEU A 101 -0.07 6.56 0.58
CA LEU A 101 0.34 6.06 1.90
C LEU A 101 -0.81 6.08 2.91
N ALA A 102 -1.68 7.11 2.89
CA ALA A 102 -2.87 7.13 3.76
C ALA A 102 -3.86 6.00 3.43
N LEU A 103 -4.05 5.67 2.15
CA LEU A 103 -4.89 4.54 1.73
C LEU A 103 -4.30 3.18 2.13
N ILE A 104 -2.97 3.09 2.26
CA ILE A 104 -2.29 1.92 2.83
C ILE A 104 -2.47 1.88 4.35
N GLY A 105 -2.35 3.03 5.02
CA GLY A 105 -2.71 3.18 6.43
C GLY A 105 -2.03 2.16 7.34
N SER A 106 -2.84 1.38 8.05
CA SER A 106 -2.41 0.28 8.93
C SER A 106 -2.49 -1.12 8.29
N THR A 107 -3.03 -1.24 7.07
CA THR A 107 -3.14 -2.54 6.36
C THR A 107 -1.96 -2.84 5.44
N GLY A 108 -0.98 -1.94 5.42
CA GLY A 108 0.30 -2.11 4.76
C GLY A 108 1.06 -3.35 5.23
N ARG A 109 1.93 -3.87 4.37
CA ARG A 109 2.75 -5.04 4.70
C ARG A 109 4.09 -4.61 5.25
N GLY A 110 4.60 -5.38 6.21
CA GLY A 110 5.79 -5.02 6.98
C GLY A 110 5.38 -4.35 8.29
N ALA A 111 6.29 -3.55 8.84
CA ALA A 111 6.10 -2.93 10.16
C ALA A 111 5.69 -1.45 10.09
N LEU A 112 5.67 -0.85 8.90
CA LEU A 112 5.38 0.57 8.75
C LEU A 112 3.88 0.81 8.60
N GLU A 113 3.37 1.76 9.38
CA GLU A 113 1.99 2.24 9.33
C GLU A 113 1.97 3.75 9.08
N TYR A 114 0.90 4.23 8.45
CA TYR A 114 0.78 5.60 7.99
C TYR A 114 -0.47 6.28 8.55
N ARG A 115 -0.33 7.52 9.04
CA ARG A 115 -1.44 8.31 9.59
C ARG A 115 -1.50 9.71 8.94
N PRO A 116 -2.68 10.24 8.55
CA PRO A 116 -4.02 9.69 8.75
C PRO A 116 -4.24 8.35 8.04
N ASP A 117 -4.97 7.48 8.71
CA ASP A 117 -5.27 6.13 8.23
C ASP A 117 -6.61 6.17 7.48
N TYR A 118 -6.54 5.96 6.16
CA TYR A 118 -7.69 5.81 5.26
C TYR A 118 -7.75 4.39 4.68
N SER A 119 -7.05 3.44 5.29
CA SER A 119 -7.09 2.06 4.86
C SER A 119 -8.45 1.45 5.17
N GLU A 120 -8.89 0.58 4.26
CA GLU A 120 -10.03 -0.29 4.51
C GLU A 120 -9.51 -1.68 4.84
N SER A 121 -10.03 -2.27 5.91
CA SER A 121 -9.82 -3.66 6.27
C SER A 121 -11.17 -4.35 6.43
N SER A 122 -11.20 -5.64 6.12
CA SER A 122 -12.32 -6.51 6.46
C SER A 122 -11.86 -7.54 7.48
N GLU A 123 -12.71 -7.80 8.47
CA GLU A 123 -12.57 -8.94 9.39
C GLU A 123 -13.15 -10.23 8.80
N ASP A 124 -13.72 -10.18 7.59
CA ASP A 124 -14.34 -11.34 6.96
C ASP A 124 -13.30 -12.42 6.65
N GLU A 125 -13.52 -13.62 7.18
CA GLU A 125 -12.81 -14.80 6.73
C GLU A 125 -13.27 -15.13 5.30
N ILE A 126 -12.33 -15.17 4.35
CA ILE A 126 -12.63 -15.70 3.02
C ILE A 126 -12.70 -17.22 3.13
N ILE A 127 -13.91 -17.75 3.04
CA ILE A 127 -14.18 -19.18 3.22
C ILE A 127 -14.05 -19.96 1.90
N ASP A 128 -14.19 -19.30 0.73
CA ASP A 128 -14.14 -19.97 -0.58
C ASP A 128 -13.13 -19.34 -1.57
N LEU A 129 -11.98 -20.00 -1.71
CA LEU A 129 -10.91 -19.61 -2.64
C LEU A 129 -11.29 -19.80 -4.11
N ASN A 130 -12.17 -20.75 -4.44
CA ASN A 130 -12.60 -20.98 -5.82
C ASN A 130 -13.50 -19.84 -6.29
N HIS A 131 -14.43 -19.41 -5.42
CA HIS A 131 -15.23 -18.22 -5.69
C HIS A 131 -14.34 -17.00 -5.92
N LEU A 132 -13.34 -16.80 -5.05
CA LEU A 132 -12.40 -15.68 -5.18
C LEU A 132 -11.59 -15.73 -6.48
N ALA A 133 -11.13 -16.92 -6.88
CA ALA A 133 -10.42 -17.11 -8.15
C ALA A 133 -11.28 -16.70 -9.35
N ASN A 134 -12.56 -17.10 -9.36
CA ASN A 134 -13.51 -16.73 -10.41
C ASN A 134 -13.77 -15.22 -10.47
N GLU A 135 -13.90 -14.55 -9.31
CA GLU A 135 -14.09 -13.10 -9.27
C GLU A 135 -12.84 -12.34 -9.74
N ILE A 136 -11.65 -12.81 -9.36
CA ILE A 136 -10.37 -12.28 -9.86
C ILE A 136 -10.28 -12.43 -11.39
N GLU A 137 -10.64 -13.58 -11.94
CA GLU A 137 -10.64 -13.81 -13.39
C GLU A 137 -11.61 -12.86 -14.11
N LYS A 138 -12.83 -12.66 -13.58
CA LYS A 138 -13.79 -11.70 -14.13
C LYS A 138 -13.23 -10.28 -14.13
N ILE A 139 -12.63 -9.83 -13.03
CA ILE A 139 -12.07 -8.48 -12.93
C ILE A 139 -10.92 -8.30 -13.91
N ILE A 140 -10.08 -9.31 -14.10
CA ILE A 140 -8.94 -9.22 -15.04
C ILE A 140 -9.42 -9.19 -16.49
N THR A 141 -10.46 -9.95 -16.83
CA THR A 141 -10.89 -10.18 -18.22
C THR A 141 -12.02 -9.27 -18.70
N THR A 142 -12.71 -8.58 -17.79
CA THR A 142 -13.88 -7.75 -18.11
C THR A 142 -13.83 -6.41 -17.37
N ASP A 143 -14.70 -5.46 -17.74
CA ASP A 143 -14.88 -4.19 -17.03
C ASP A 143 -15.77 -4.32 -15.77
N TYR A 144 -15.85 -5.51 -15.18
CA TYR A 144 -16.66 -5.77 -14.00
C TYR A 144 -16.23 -4.92 -12.79
N ASP A 145 -17.22 -4.23 -12.22
CA ASP A 145 -17.14 -3.29 -11.09
C ASP A 145 -18.12 -3.65 -9.95
N GLY A 146 -18.61 -4.90 -9.93
CA GLY A 146 -19.58 -5.36 -8.94
C GLY A 146 -19.02 -5.50 -7.51
N ASP A 147 -19.88 -5.93 -6.58
CA ASP A 147 -19.65 -5.97 -5.12
C ASP A 147 -18.36 -6.67 -4.67
N SER A 148 -17.79 -7.54 -5.50
CA SER A 148 -16.53 -8.25 -5.22
C SER A 148 -15.29 -7.37 -5.31
N LEU A 149 -15.36 -6.22 -6.00
CA LEU A 149 -14.20 -5.32 -6.14
C LEU A 149 -13.82 -4.67 -4.80
N ASP A 150 -14.80 -4.22 -4.02
CA ASP A 150 -14.56 -3.63 -2.70
C ASP A 150 -13.93 -4.67 -1.76
N LYS A 151 -14.45 -5.91 -1.76
CA LYS A 151 -13.88 -7.03 -1.01
C LYS A 151 -12.45 -7.33 -1.47
N LEU A 152 -12.21 -7.39 -2.78
CA LEU A 152 -10.88 -7.64 -3.31
C LEU A 152 -9.89 -6.54 -2.98
N TYR A 153 -10.30 -5.28 -2.95
CA TYR A 153 -9.47 -4.18 -2.48
C TYR A 153 -9.06 -4.38 -1.02
N GLN A 154 -10.01 -4.73 -0.15
CA GLN A 154 -9.76 -5.02 1.27
C GLN A 154 -8.81 -6.21 1.47
N PHE A 155 -8.85 -7.23 0.60
CA PHE A 155 -7.97 -8.40 0.68
C PHE A 155 -6.64 -8.25 -0.08
N ALA A 156 -6.58 -7.43 -1.12
CA ALA A 156 -5.37 -7.27 -1.95
C ALA A 156 -4.26 -6.55 -1.19
N GLY A 157 -4.61 -5.62 -0.29
CA GLY A 157 -3.70 -4.83 0.54
C GLY A 157 -2.56 -4.17 -0.25
N SER A 158 -1.49 -3.78 0.44
CA SER A 158 -0.23 -3.31 -0.16
C SER A 158 0.63 -4.45 -0.72
N SER A 159 0.04 -5.42 -1.42
CA SER A 159 0.82 -6.54 -1.92
C SER A 159 1.65 -6.13 -3.16
N GLY A 160 2.98 -6.06 -3.01
CA GLY A 160 3.89 -5.82 -4.12
C GLY A 160 3.88 -6.94 -5.17
N GLY A 161 4.23 -6.64 -6.42
CA GLY A 161 4.29 -7.54 -7.57
C GLY A 161 3.08 -7.51 -8.53
N ALA A 162 3.31 -7.95 -9.77
CA ALA A 162 2.35 -7.80 -10.88
C ALA A 162 1.29 -8.91 -11.01
N ARG A 163 1.38 -10.00 -10.24
CA ARG A 163 0.47 -11.16 -10.36
C ARG A 163 -0.71 -11.07 -9.38
N PRO A 164 -1.89 -11.59 -9.75
CA PRO A 164 -3.05 -11.62 -8.87
C PRO A 164 -2.76 -12.35 -7.57
N LYS A 165 -3.00 -11.65 -6.46
CA LYS A 165 -2.81 -12.19 -5.12
C LYS A 165 -3.65 -11.44 -4.10
N VAL A 166 -3.98 -12.12 -3.03
CA VAL A 166 -4.61 -11.50 -1.86
C VAL A 166 -3.94 -12.02 -0.60
N PHE A 167 -4.15 -11.28 0.48
CA PHE A 167 -3.89 -11.77 1.82
C PHE A 167 -5.20 -12.17 2.50
N ILE A 168 -5.19 -13.33 3.13
CA ILE A 168 -6.32 -13.84 3.91
C ILE A 168 -5.83 -14.35 5.26
N LYS A 169 -6.78 -14.48 6.19
CA LYS A 169 -6.56 -15.10 7.47
C LYS A 169 -7.27 -16.47 7.48
N ILE A 170 -6.54 -17.53 7.80
CA ILE A 170 -7.07 -18.89 7.98
C ILE A 170 -6.53 -19.40 9.31
N GLU A 171 -7.43 -19.77 10.24
CA GLU A 171 -7.05 -20.28 11.58
C GLU A 171 -6.04 -19.38 12.30
N ASP A 172 -6.33 -18.08 12.36
CA ASP A 172 -5.46 -17.05 12.94
C ASP A 172 -4.08 -16.85 12.29
N LYS A 173 -3.85 -17.45 11.13
CA LYS A 173 -2.61 -17.28 10.35
C LYS A 173 -2.88 -16.49 9.09
N GLU A 174 -2.01 -15.53 8.81
CA GLU A 174 -2.04 -14.81 7.54
C GLU A 174 -1.39 -15.62 6.43
N TRP A 175 -2.03 -15.65 5.26
CA TRP A 175 -1.58 -16.31 4.06
C TRP A 175 -1.58 -15.35 2.89
N LEU A 176 -0.53 -15.40 2.09
CA LEU A 176 -0.51 -14.80 0.75
C LEU A 176 -0.96 -15.85 -0.27
N VAL A 177 -2.18 -15.73 -0.77
CA VAL A 177 -2.71 -16.61 -1.81
C VAL A 177 -2.49 -15.96 -3.17
N LYS A 178 -1.86 -16.71 -4.08
CA LYS A 178 -1.63 -16.28 -5.46
C LYS A 178 -2.62 -16.99 -6.37
N PHE A 179 -3.21 -16.24 -7.29
CA PHE A 179 -4.14 -16.76 -8.28
C PHE A 179 -3.49 -16.77 -9.65
N LYS A 180 -4.13 -17.53 -10.54
CA LYS A 180 -3.77 -17.62 -11.95
C LYS A 180 -3.76 -16.23 -12.60
N ALA A 181 -2.72 -15.93 -13.37
CA ALA A 181 -2.67 -14.78 -14.25
C ALA A 181 -3.25 -15.13 -15.64
N THR A 182 -3.64 -14.12 -16.43
CA THR A 182 -4.27 -14.31 -17.76
C THR A 182 -3.46 -15.21 -18.72
N MET A 183 -2.14 -15.22 -18.57
CA MET A 183 -1.21 -15.98 -19.43
C MET A 183 -0.85 -17.37 -18.89
N ASP A 184 -1.29 -17.72 -17.68
CA ASP A 184 -1.01 -19.03 -17.10
C ASP A 184 -1.92 -20.12 -17.75
N PRO A 185 -1.47 -21.39 -17.86
CA PRO A 185 -2.26 -22.48 -18.44
C PRO A 185 -3.54 -22.78 -17.64
N GLU A 186 -4.50 -23.52 -18.21
CA GLU A 186 -5.73 -23.90 -17.51
C GLU A 186 -5.50 -24.66 -16.19
N ASN A 187 -4.47 -25.51 -16.14
CA ASN A 187 -4.11 -26.26 -14.96
C ASN A 187 -2.87 -25.64 -14.31
N VAL A 188 -3.05 -25.01 -13.14
CA VAL A 188 -2.01 -24.44 -12.27
C VAL A 188 -2.08 -25.08 -10.89
#